data_AF-A0A931QMJ5-F1
#
_entry.id   AF-A0A931QMJ5-F1
#
_cell.length_a   1.000
_cell.length_b   1.000
_cell.length_c   1.000
_cell.angle_alpha   90.00
_cell.angle_beta   90.00
_cell.angle_gamma   90.00
#
_symmetry.space_group_name_H-M   'P 1'
#
loop_
_entity.id
_entity.type
_entity.pdbx_description
1 polymer ?
#
loop_
_entity_poly.entity_id
_entity_poly.type
_entity_poly.pdbx_seq_one_letter_code
_entity_poly.pdbx_strand_id
1 'polypeptide(L)'
;MLQSKLFYKTSKTKSADTESVSHDLLTRAGFIDQLMAGVYTFLPMGFKVLKNIENIIRQNMESAPANGQEILMPVLQPKENWQKTGRWDSLDILFKLKGSGDKEYAMGPTHEEVVSPLAKKNIFSYKDLPISLFQIQTKFRDELRAKSGIL
;
A
#
# COMPACT_ATOMS: atom_id res chain seq x y z
N MET A 1 24.04 9.62 9.21
CA MET A 1 23.52 9.21 10.53
C MET A 1 24.58 8.37 11.19
N LEU A 2 25.01 8.71 12.41
CA LEU A 2 26.02 7.93 13.12
C LEU A 2 25.39 6.60 13.59
N GLN A 3 26.10 5.49 13.43
CA GLN A 3 25.58 4.17 13.80
C GLN A 3 25.27 4.07 15.29
N SER A 4 26.03 4.76 16.15
CA SER A 4 25.79 4.82 17.60
C SER A 4 24.47 5.49 18.00
N LYS A 5 23.82 6.21 17.08
CA LYS A 5 22.53 6.91 17.28
C LYS A 5 21.36 6.24 16.55
N LEU A 6 21.58 5.10 15.88
CA LEU A 6 20.49 4.35 15.24
C LEU A 6 19.59 3.72 16.31
N PHE A 7 18.28 3.76 16.06
CA PHE A 7 17.27 3.23 16.98
C PHE A 7 17.38 1.71 17.19
N TYR A 8 17.73 0.97 16.15
CA TYR A 8 17.76 -0.50 16.17
C TYR A 8 19.20 -1.04 16.21
N LYS A 9 19.37 -2.24 16.79
CA LYS A 9 20.62 -3.01 16.84
C LYS A 9 20.47 -4.36 16.16
N THR A 10 21.42 -4.73 15.31
CA THR A 10 21.37 -5.99 14.56
C THR A 10 21.36 -7.23 15.46
N SER A 11 20.69 -8.29 14.99
CA SER A 11 20.68 -9.60 15.65
C SER A 11 21.60 -10.61 14.96
N LYS A 12 22.37 -11.35 15.77
CA LYS A 12 23.21 -12.45 15.30
C LYS A 12 22.42 -13.74 15.08
N THR A 13 21.36 -13.94 15.85
CA THR A 13 20.54 -15.16 15.81
C THR A 13 19.56 -15.10 14.65
N LYS A 14 19.30 -16.26 14.04
CA LYS A 14 18.22 -16.40 13.06
C LYS A 14 16.89 -16.08 13.75
N SER A 15 16.01 -15.32 13.11
CA SER A 15 14.66 -15.13 13.63
C SER A 15 13.94 -16.47 13.54
N ALA A 16 13.49 -16.99 14.70
CA ALA A 16 12.53 -18.09 14.70
C ALA A 16 11.30 -17.64 13.89
N ASP A 17 10.65 -18.57 13.22
CA ASP A 17 9.42 -18.35 12.42
C ASP A 17 9.58 -17.66 11.05
N THR A 18 10.80 -17.59 10.50
CA THR A 18 11.03 -17.07 9.14
C THR A 18 11.34 -18.16 8.11
N GLU A 19 10.39 -18.40 7.18
CA GLU A 19 10.56 -19.33 6.04
C GLU A 19 11.43 -18.71 4.92
N SER A 20 11.31 -17.40 4.70
CA SER A 20 12.02 -16.66 3.64
C SER A 20 13.35 -16.07 4.11
N VAL A 21 14.39 -16.19 3.27
CA VAL A 21 15.72 -15.62 3.53
C VAL A 21 15.68 -14.09 3.58
N SER A 22 14.88 -13.45 2.70
CA SER A 22 14.75 -11.99 2.69
C SER A 22 14.13 -11.48 3.99
N HIS A 23 13.10 -12.18 4.50
CA HIS A 23 12.47 -11.86 5.76
C HIS A 23 13.46 -11.95 6.93
N ASP A 24 14.19 -13.06 7.06
CA ASP A 24 15.20 -13.22 8.13
C ASP A 24 16.24 -12.10 8.11
N LEU A 25 16.77 -11.78 6.92
CA LEU A 25 17.79 -10.74 6.77
C LEU A 25 17.26 -9.35 7.10
N LEU A 26 16.07 -8.98 6.62
CA LEU A 26 15.49 -7.66 6.91
C LEU A 26 15.19 -7.48 8.40
N THR A 27 14.70 -8.52 9.06
CA THR A 27 14.46 -8.50 10.51
C THR A 27 15.77 -8.39 11.28
N ARG A 28 16.75 -9.26 11.01
CA ARG A 28 18.05 -9.26 11.72
C ARG A 28 18.87 -8.00 11.48
N ALA A 29 18.78 -7.42 10.29
CA ALA A 29 19.47 -6.18 9.96
C ALA A 29 18.78 -4.94 10.54
N GLY A 30 17.57 -5.05 11.09
CA GLY A 30 16.86 -3.91 11.66
C GLY A 30 16.20 -3.01 10.65
N PHE A 31 15.75 -3.59 9.54
CA PHE A 31 15.04 -2.86 8.50
C PHE A 31 13.54 -2.89 8.78
N ILE A 32 13.05 -3.98 9.35
CA ILE A 32 11.65 -4.21 9.64
C ILE A 32 11.48 -4.86 11.01
N ASP A 33 10.32 -4.63 11.62
CA ASP A 33 9.87 -5.29 12.84
C ASP A 33 8.43 -5.76 12.63
N GLN A 34 8.13 -7.01 12.97
CA GLN A 34 6.81 -7.59 12.74
C GLN A 34 5.87 -7.22 13.90
N LEU A 35 4.82 -6.44 13.60
CA LEU A 35 3.82 -6.05 14.59
C LEU A 35 2.77 -7.15 14.79
N MET A 36 2.35 -7.78 13.69
CA MET A 36 1.46 -8.96 13.67
C MET A 36 1.64 -9.70 12.34
N ALA A 37 0.95 -10.84 12.15
CA ALA A 37 1.01 -11.58 10.88
C ALA A 37 0.67 -10.68 9.68
N GLY A 38 1.61 -10.53 8.75
CA GLY A 38 1.44 -9.72 7.54
C GLY A 38 1.56 -8.20 7.73
N VAL A 39 1.83 -7.71 8.95
CA VAL A 39 1.91 -6.28 9.24
C VAL A 39 3.27 -5.95 9.86
N TYR A 40 4.01 -5.05 9.21
CA TYR A 40 5.39 -4.73 9.54
C TYR A 40 5.58 -3.23 9.77
N THR A 41 6.38 -2.91 10.77
CA THR A 41 6.92 -1.58 11.01
C THR A 41 8.23 -1.45 10.25
N PHE A 42 8.35 -0.44 9.37
CA PHE A 42 9.62 -0.09 8.75
C PHE A 42 10.48 0.73 9.70
N LEU A 43 11.63 0.18 10.08
CA LEU A 43 12.62 0.85 10.92
C LEU A 43 13.44 1.86 10.10
N PRO A 44 14.25 2.76 10.71
CA PRO A 44 14.83 3.91 10.00
C PRO A 44 15.58 3.57 8.70
N MET A 45 16.34 2.48 8.67
CA MET A 45 17.06 2.06 7.45
C MET A 45 16.13 1.44 6.40
N GLY A 46 15.17 0.61 6.82
CA GLY A 46 14.16 0.05 5.92
C GLY A 46 13.28 1.13 5.32
N PHE A 47 12.84 2.10 6.12
CA PHE A 47 12.05 3.22 5.65
C PHE A 47 12.81 4.11 4.67
N LYS A 48 14.12 4.31 4.88
CA LYS A 48 14.98 5.01 3.91
C LYS A 48 15.04 4.29 2.57
N VAL A 49 15.19 2.95 2.57
CA VAL A 49 15.19 2.16 1.35
C VAL A 49 13.83 2.21 0.65
N LEU A 50 12.73 2.09 1.41
CA LEU A 50 11.38 2.23 0.88
C LEU A 50 11.22 3.58 0.16
N LYS A 51 11.62 4.69 0.78
CA LYS A 51 11.58 6.03 0.17
C LYS A 51 12.42 6.15 -1.10
N ASN A 52 13.58 5.51 -1.15
CA ASN A 52 14.39 5.48 -2.37
C ASN A 52 13.66 4.74 -3.51
N ILE A 53 13.04 3.60 -3.22
CA ILE A 53 12.25 2.83 -4.18
C ILE A 53 11.07 3.67 -4.68
N GLU A 54 10.31 4.29 -3.77
CA GLU A 54 9.19 5.17 -4.13
C GLU A 54 9.64 6.32 -5.04
N ASN A 55 10.79 6.94 -4.77
CA ASN A 55 11.32 8.03 -5.57
C ASN A 55 11.68 7.58 -6.99
N ILE A 56 12.31 6.41 -7.14
CA ILE A 56 12.62 5.86 -8.47
C ILE A 56 11.32 5.61 -9.24
N ILE A 57 10.32 4.97 -8.61
CA ILE A 57 9.03 4.71 -9.25
C ILE A 57 8.37 6.02 -9.67
N ARG A 58 8.30 7.01 -8.79
CA ARG A 58 7.71 8.33 -9.07
C ARG A 58 8.39 9.01 -10.25
N GLN A 59 9.72 9.09 -10.25
CA GLN A 59 10.49 9.68 -11.34
C GLN A 59 10.19 8.99 -12.69
N ASN A 60 10.10 7.66 -12.70
CA ASN A 60 9.77 6.92 -13.92
C ASN A 60 8.33 7.16 -14.37
N MET A 61 7.36 7.20 -13.45
CA MET A 61 5.95 7.45 -13.78
C MET A 61 5.71 8.85 -14.35
N GLU A 62 6.36 9.86 -13.76
CA GLU A 62 6.25 11.26 -14.20
C GLU A 62 6.99 11.52 -15.51
N SER A 63 8.15 10.89 -15.72
CA SER A 63 8.94 11.06 -16.97
C SER A 63 8.48 10.18 -18.14
N ALA A 64 7.62 9.20 -17.89
CA ALA A 64 7.10 8.32 -18.94
C ALA A 64 6.28 9.09 -19.98
N PRO A 65 6.15 8.58 -21.22
CA PRO A 65 5.33 9.22 -22.26
C PRO A 65 3.86 9.44 -21.88
N ALA A 66 3.34 8.63 -20.95
CA ALA A 66 1.99 8.76 -20.42
C ALA A 66 1.81 9.96 -19.46
N ASN A 67 2.91 10.63 -19.06
CA ASN A 67 2.96 11.77 -18.15
C ASN A 67 2.11 11.54 -16.90
N GLY A 68 2.46 10.50 -16.13
CA GLY A 68 1.70 10.09 -14.94
C GLY A 68 1.64 11.20 -13.91
N GLN A 69 0.44 11.54 -13.46
CA GLN A 69 0.23 12.54 -12.40
C GLN A 69 -0.03 11.83 -11.08
N GLU A 70 0.80 12.10 -10.08
CA GLU A 70 0.61 11.52 -8.75
C GLU A 70 -0.54 12.20 -8.01
N ILE A 71 -1.45 11.39 -7.48
CA ILE A 71 -2.54 11.80 -6.60
C ILE A 71 -2.52 10.93 -5.34
N LEU A 72 -3.23 11.35 -4.30
CA LEU A 72 -3.38 10.56 -3.08
C LEU A 72 -4.86 10.30 -2.79
N MET A 73 -5.29 9.05 -2.95
CA MET A 73 -6.66 8.63 -2.67
C MET A 73 -6.78 8.04 -1.26
N PRO A 74 -7.92 8.23 -0.58
CA PRO A 74 -8.12 7.75 0.78
C PRO A 74 -8.08 6.22 0.86
N VAL A 75 -7.55 5.67 1.97
CA VAL A 75 -7.65 4.23 2.27
C VAL A 75 -9.10 3.84 2.53
N LEU A 76 -9.82 4.67 3.30
CA LEU A 76 -11.21 4.42 3.64
C LEU A 76 -12.11 4.80 2.46
N GLN A 77 -12.94 3.85 2.02
CA GLN A 77 -13.78 3.99 0.84
C GLN A 77 -15.25 3.69 1.18
N PRO A 78 -16.21 4.46 0.66
CA PRO A 78 -17.63 4.22 0.92
C PRO A 78 -18.10 2.92 0.27
N LYS A 79 -18.92 2.13 0.98
CA LYS A 79 -19.52 0.89 0.49
C LYS A 79 -20.23 1.08 -0.86
N GLU A 80 -20.89 2.22 -1.05
CA GLU A 80 -21.68 2.52 -2.24
C GLU A 80 -20.85 2.48 -3.53
N ASN A 81 -19.55 2.81 -3.47
CA ASN A 81 -18.69 2.73 -4.65
C ASN A 81 -18.42 1.27 -5.05
N TRP A 82 -18.22 0.39 -4.08
CA TRP A 82 -17.97 -1.04 -4.28
C TRP A 82 -19.22 -1.81 -4.70
N GLN A 83 -20.40 -1.38 -4.23
CA GLN A 83 -21.66 -1.98 -4.65
C GLN A 83 -21.95 -1.70 -6.13
N LYS A 84 -21.62 -0.50 -6.63
CA LYS A 84 -21.81 -0.15 -8.05
C LYS A 84 -21.04 -1.08 -9.01
N THR A 85 -19.90 -1.60 -8.57
CA THR A 85 -19.09 -2.54 -9.37
C THR A 85 -19.40 -4.00 -9.04
N GLY A 86 -20.27 -4.27 -8.06
CA GLY A 86 -20.54 -5.63 -7.54
C GLY A 86 -19.37 -6.24 -6.75
N ARG A 87 -18.27 -5.50 -6.55
CA ARG A 87 -17.06 -5.98 -5.87
C ARG A 87 -17.17 -5.95 -4.34
N TRP A 88 -18.23 -5.36 -3.80
CA TRP A 88 -18.50 -5.41 -2.35
C TRP A 88 -18.67 -6.86 -1.85
N ASP A 89 -19.40 -7.69 -2.59
CA ASP A 89 -19.73 -9.06 -2.14
C ASP A 89 -18.88 -10.14 -2.82
N SER A 90 -18.30 -9.84 -3.99
CA SER A 90 -17.51 -10.81 -4.76
C SER A 90 -16.01 -10.81 -4.44
N LEU A 91 -15.51 -9.85 -3.67
CA LEU A 91 -14.10 -9.76 -3.31
C LEU A 91 -13.86 -10.23 -1.88
N ASP A 92 -13.35 -11.45 -1.72
CA ASP A 92 -13.16 -12.10 -0.42
C ASP A 92 -12.13 -11.39 0.47
N ILE A 93 -11.12 -10.75 -0.12
CA ILE A 93 -10.02 -10.07 0.60
C ILE A 93 -10.37 -8.65 1.07
N LEU A 94 -11.64 -8.25 0.99
CA LEU A 94 -12.08 -6.89 1.28
C LEU A 94 -12.35 -6.71 2.78
N PHE A 95 -11.53 -5.90 3.44
CA PHE A 95 -11.83 -5.46 4.80
C PHE A 95 -13.07 -4.55 4.81
N LYS A 96 -14.13 -5.01 5.48
CA LYS A 96 -15.38 -4.27 5.69
C LYS A 96 -15.43 -3.73 7.12
N LEU A 97 -15.64 -2.42 7.25
CA LEU A 97 -15.70 -1.71 8.52
C LEU A 97 -17.10 -1.12 8.71
N LYS A 98 -17.62 -1.18 9.93
CA LYS A 98 -18.82 -0.46 10.34
C LYS A 98 -18.42 0.84 11.03
N GLY A 99 -18.92 1.95 10.53
CA GLY A 99 -18.78 3.26 11.16
C GLY A 99 -20.03 3.67 11.94
N SER A 100 -20.04 4.90 12.43
CA SER A 100 -21.16 5.46 13.17
C SER A 100 -22.41 5.61 12.29
N GLY A 101 -23.58 5.31 12.85
CA GLY A 101 -24.87 5.53 12.21
C GLY A 101 -25.12 4.63 10.99
N ASP A 102 -24.91 3.32 11.14
CA ASP A 102 -25.13 2.29 10.12
C ASP A 102 -24.35 2.45 8.81
N LYS A 103 -23.32 3.31 8.80
CA LYS A 103 -22.43 3.48 7.65
C LYS A 103 -21.45 2.32 7.56
N GLU A 104 -21.18 1.89 6.34
CA GLU A 104 -20.19 0.85 6.07
C GLU A 104 -19.13 1.35 5.10
N TYR A 105 -17.91 0.90 5.34
CA TYR A 105 -16.73 1.31 4.60
C TYR A 105 -15.90 0.09 4.22
N ALA A 106 -15.14 0.22 3.14
CA ALA A 106 -14.03 -0.66 2.83
C ALA A 106 -12.70 0.00 3.21
N MET A 107 -11.73 -0.79 3.69
CA MET A 107 -10.33 -0.39 3.57
C MET A 107 -9.81 -0.85 2.21
N GLY A 108 -9.39 0.09 1.37
CA GLY A 108 -9.10 -0.15 -0.03
C GLY A 108 -7.97 -1.17 -0.28
N PRO A 109 -8.27 -2.35 -0.88
CA PRO A 109 -7.25 -3.25 -1.42
C PRO A 109 -6.70 -2.77 -2.76
N THR A 110 -7.47 -1.89 -3.42
CA THR A 110 -7.19 -1.16 -4.67
C THR A 110 -8.15 0.04 -4.77
N HIS A 111 -8.10 0.80 -5.86
CA HIS A 111 -8.75 2.11 -6.00
C HIS A 111 -9.47 2.34 -7.34
N GLU A 112 -9.80 1.32 -8.13
CA GLU A 112 -10.58 1.52 -9.37
C GLU A 112 -11.93 2.20 -9.08
N GLU A 113 -12.61 1.73 -8.03
CA GLU A 113 -13.88 2.27 -7.49
C GLU A 113 -13.79 3.72 -7.01
N VAL A 114 -12.58 4.24 -6.80
CA VAL A 114 -12.33 5.62 -6.34
C VAL A 114 -11.89 6.51 -7.49
N VAL A 115 -10.95 6.04 -8.32
CA VAL A 115 -10.41 6.83 -9.43
C VAL A 115 -11.41 6.99 -10.57
N SER A 116 -12.23 5.98 -10.87
CA SER A 116 -13.23 6.07 -11.94
C SER A 116 -14.29 7.16 -11.71
N PRO A 117 -14.97 7.24 -10.54
CA PRO A 117 -15.89 8.33 -10.29
C PRO A 117 -15.19 9.70 -10.14
N LEU A 118 -13.93 9.74 -9.71
CA LEU A 118 -13.13 10.95 -9.71
C LEU A 118 -12.86 11.44 -11.14
N ALA A 119 -12.45 10.54 -12.04
CA ALA A 119 -12.22 10.84 -13.45
C ALA A 119 -13.51 11.36 -14.12
N LYS A 120 -14.66 10.75 -13.85
CA LYS A 120 -15.97 11.21 -14.36
C LYS A 120 -16.31 12.65 -13.98
N LYS A 121 -15.80 13.16 -12.85
CA LYS A 121 -16.01 14.55 -12.42
C LYS A 121 -15.12 15.57 -13.12
N ASN A 122 -14.04 15.12 -13.78
CA ASN A 122 -13.01 15.99 -14.32
C ASN A 122 -12.84 15.85 -15.84
N ILE A 123 -13.28 14.73 -16.43
CA ILE A 123 -13.17 14.44 -17.86
C ILE A 123 -14.55 14.65 -18.48
N PHE A 124 -14.68 15.69 -19.29
CA PHE A 124 -15.95 16.10 -19.89
C PHE A 124 -15.97 15.87 -21.41
N SER A 125 -14.79 15.76 -22.03
CA SER A 125 -14.63 15.59 -23.46
C SER A 125 -13.55 14.56 -23.78
N TYR A 126 -13.65 13.95 -24.96
CA TYR A 126 -12.57 13.12 -25.50
C TYR A 126 -11.26 13.91 -25.66
N LYS A 127 -11.34 15.24 -25.76
CA LYS A 127 -10.18 16.14 -25.87
C LYS A 127 -9.38 16.25 -24.57
N ASP A 128 -9.97 15.90 -23.43
CA ASP A 128 -9.27 15.89 -22.15
C ASP A 128 -8.35 14.65 -22.03
N LEU A 129 -8.47 13.69 -22.95
CA LEU A 129 -7.71 12.45 -22.96
C LEU A 129 -6.51 12.52 -23.94
N PRO A 130 -5.42 11.78 -23.67
CA PRO A 130 -5.24 10.81 -22.59
C PRO A 130 -4.87 11.43 -21.23
N ILE A 131 -5.26 10.76 -20.13
CA ILE A 131 -4.86 11.08 -18.76
C ILE A 131 -4.32 9.83 -18.08
N SER A 132 -3.23 9.98 -17.33
CA SER A 132 -2.64 8.93 -16.51
C SER A 132 -2.50 9.42 -15.07
N LEU A 133 -3.12 8.72 -14.13
CA LEU A 133 -3.08 9.01 -12.69
C LEU A 133 -2.46 7.83 -11.94
N PHE A 134 -1.65 8.11 -10.93
CA PHE A 134 -1.10 7.07 -10.07
C PHE A 134 -1.01 7.52 -8.61
N GLN A 135 -0.78 6.57 -7.70
CA GLN A 135 -0.52 6.87 -6.29
C GLN A 135 0.43 5.84 -5.69
N ILE A 136 1.19 6.26 -4.68
CA ILE A 136 1.98 5.37 -3.82
C ILE A 136 1.36 5.43 -2.41
N GLN A 137 0.64 4.39 -2.01
CA GLN A 137 -0.16 4.41 -0.78
C GLN A 137 -0.42 3.00 -0.23
N THR A 138 -0.53 2.87 1.09
CA THR A 138 -0.75 1.62 1.83
C THR A 138 -2.11 0.98 1.54
N LYS A 139 -2.09 -0.29 1.11
CA LYS A 139 -3.29 -1.08 0.81
C LYS A 139 -3.55 -2.10 1.92
N PHE A 140 -4.81 -2.47 2.08
CA PHE A 140 -5.24 -3.49 3.05
C PHE A 140 -5.94 -4.63 2.31
N ARG A 141 -5.50 -5.87 2.54
CA ARG A 141 -6.09 -7.09 1.99
C ARG A 141 -6.20 -8.10 3.11
N ASP A 142 -7.39 -8.65 3.33
CA ASP A 142 -7.65 -9.64 4.36
C ASP A 142 -7.23 -11.03 3.87
N GLU A 143 -5.92 -11.21 3.72
CA GLU A 143 -5.34 -12.45 3.20
C GLU A 143 -5.49 -13.57 4.22
N LEU A 144 -6.01 -14.73 3.79
CA LEU A 144 -6.19 -15.91 4.65
C LEU A 144 -4.92 -16.33 5.39
N ARG A 145 -3.76 -16.11 4.79
CA ARG A 145 -2.45 -16.35 5.41
C ARG A 145 -1.39 -15.44 4.83
N ALA A 146 -0.86 -14.55 5.65
CA ALA A 146 0.38 -13.83 5.33
C ALA A 146 1.57 -14.80 5.35
N LYS A 147 2.36 -14.82 4.27
CA LYS A 147 3.59 -15.62 4.15
C LYS A 147 4.77 -14.74 3.72
N SER A 148 5.98 -15.24 3.95
CA SER A 148 7.23 -14.73 3.36
C SER A 148 7.73 -13.33 3.74
N GLY A 149 7.07 -12.62 4.66
CA GLY A 149 7.52 -11.29 5.07
C GLY A 149 6.79 -10.20 4.30
N ILE A 150 7.56 -9.30 3.68
CA ILE A 150 7.06 -8.19 2.85
C ILE A 150 7.08 -8.54 1.35
N LEU A 151 7.82 -9.60 0.97
CA LEU A 151 8.03 -10.07 -0.41
C LEU A 151 7.72 -11.55 -0.52
#